data_AF-A0A946BCN8-F1
#
_entry.id   AF-A0A946BCN8-F1
#
_cell.length_a   1.000
_cell.length_b   1.000
_cell.length_c   1.000
_cell.angle_alpha   90.00
_cell.angle_beta   90.00
_cell.angle_gamma   90.00
#
_symmetry.space_group_name_H-M   'P 1'
#
loop_
_entity.id
_entity.type
_entity.pdbx_description
1 polymer ?
#
loop_
_entity_poly.entity_id
_entity_poly.type
_entity_poly.pdbx_seq_one_letter_code
_entity_poly.pdbx_strand_id
1 'polypeptide(L)' 'ENGFSTENIFHGTKDQIIQKLFKSVDSNTWILVKGSRGMAMETIIQGLQQLLKINMRGL' A
#
# COMPACT_ATOMS: atom_id res chain seq x y z
N GLU A 1 26.81 -3.96 -5.68
CA GLU A 1 25.54 -3.38 -6.18
C GLU A 1 24.40 -4.30 -5.76
N ASN A 2 23.78 -4.07 -4.59
CA ASN A 2 22.72 -4.94 -4.05
C ASN A 2 21.56 -4.07 -3.51
N GLY A 3 21.04 -3.18 -4.36
CA GLY A 3 19.90 -2.33 -4.03
C GLY A 3 18.56 -2.97 -4.43
N PHE A 4 17.46 -2.35 -4.03
CA PHE A 4 16.14 -2.71 -4.55
C PHE A 4 16.04 -2.32 -6.02
N SER A 5 15.61 -3.26 -6.88
CA SER A 5 15.57 -3.03 -8.32
C SER A 5 14.65 -1.87 -8.69
N THR A 6 15.06 -1.03 -9.65
CA THR A 6 14.30 0.17 -10.02
C THR A 6 12.97 -0.16 -10.69
N GLU A 7 12.88 -1.30 -11.39
CA GLU A 7 11.63 -1.83 -11.95
C GLU A 7 10.61 -2.24 -10.89
N ASN A 8 11.03 -2.45 -9.64
CA ASN A 8 10.15 -2.73 -8.51
C ASN A 8 9.71 -1.46 -7.76
N ILE A 9 10.17 -0.28 -8.19
CA ILE A 9 9.80 0.99 -7.59
C ILE A 9 8.59 1.57 -8.32
N PHE A 10 7.60 2.01 -7.55
CA PHE A 10 6.45 2.73 -8.06
C PHE A 10 6.31 4.08 -7.37
N HIS A 11 6.13 5.12 -8.18
CA HIS A 11 5.84 6.48 -7.71
C HIS A 11 4.45 6.90 -8.19
N GLY A 12 3.70 7.56 -7.31
CA GLY A 12 2.37 8.04 -7.63
C GLY A 12 1.75 8.76 -6.44
N THR A 13 0.48 9.15 -6.58
CA THR A 13 -0.32 9.67 -5.47
C THR A 13 -0.60 8.57 -4.45
N LYS A 14 -1.03 8.96 -3.25
CA LYS A 14 -1.44 8.00 -2.20
C LYS A 14 -2.52 7.04 -2.72
N ASP A 15 -3.50 7.54 -3.47
CA ASP A 15 -4.56 6.71 -4.05
C ASP A 15 -4.04 5.72 -5.09
N GLN A 16 -3.11 6.15 -5.94
CA GLN A 16 -2.47 5.26 -6.92
C GLN A 16 -1.66 4.16 -6.24
N ILE A 17 -0.97 4.48 -5.14
CA ILE A 17 -0.23 3.50 -4.33
C ILE A 17 -1.19 2.49 -3.72
N ILE A 18 -2.29 2.95 -3.09
CA ILE A 18 -3.32 2.10 -2.49
C ILE A 18 -3.92 1.14 -3.54
N GLN A 19 -4.31 1.67 -4.70
CA GLN A 19 -4.88 0.87 -5.79
C GLN A 19 -3.91 -0.15 -6.37
N LYS A 20 -2.63 0.21 -6.49
CA LYS A 20 -1.59 -0.73 -6.93
C LYS A 20 -1.43 -1.86 -5.91
N LEU A 21 -1.30 -1.52 -4.62
CA LEU A 21 -1.15 -2.50 -3.54
C LEU A 21 -2.34 -3.47 -3.53
N PHE A 22 -3.57 -2.97 -3.63
CA PHE A 22 -4.76 -3.82 -3.65
C PHE A 22 -4.77 -4.88 -4.74
N LYS A 23 -4.22 -4.58 -5.92
CA LYS A 23 -4.13 -5.54 -7.04
C LYS A 23 -3.00 -6.55 -6.88
N SER A 24 -2.03 -6.28 -6.02
CA SER A 24 -0.78 -7.04 -5.96
C SER A 24 -0.54 -7.81 -4.67
N VAL A 25 -1.29 -7.52 -3.59
CA VAL A 25 -1.06 -8.10 -2.27
C VAL A 25 -2.24 -8.94 -1.81
N ASP A 26 -1.94 -9.98 -1.03
CA ASP A 26 -2.93 -10.83 -0.38
C ASP A 26 -2.96 -10.61 1.14
N SER A 27 -3.80 -11.37 1.84
CA SER A 27 -3.92 -11.29 3.30
C SER A 27 -2.68 -11.75 4.08
N ASN A 28 -1.71 -12.38 3.42
CA ASN A 28 -0.46 -12.87 4.03
C ASN A 28 0.71 -11.90 3.83
N THR A 29 0.49 -10.81 3.10
CA THR A 29 1.53 -9.84 2.76
C THR A 29 1.73 -8.80 3.86
N TRP A 30 2.98 -8.61 4.29
CA TRP A 30 3.35 -7.57 5.24
C TRP A 30 3.78 -6.29 4.52
N ILE A 31 3.24 -5.15 4.97
CA ILE A 31 3.49 -3.83 4.35
C ILE A 31 4.11 -2.89 5.38
N LEU A 32 5.28 -2.33 5.07
CA LEU A 32 5.91 -1.26 5.84
C LEU A 32 5.56 0.10 5.22
N VAL A 33 4.93 0.97 5.99
CA VAL A 33 4.66 2.36 5.61
C VAL A 33 5.60 3.27 6.39
N LYS A 34 6.36 4.12 5.67
CA LYS A 34 7.30 5.09 6.27
C LYS A 34 7.15 6.45 5.60
N GLY A 35 7.20 7.51 6.42
CA GLY A 35 7.23 8.90 5.95
C GLY A 35 7.41 9.86 7.13
N SER A 36 7.59 11.15 6.83
CA SER A 36 7.70 12.18 7.87
C SER A 36 6.33 12.49 8.48
N ARG A 37 6.31 13.08 9.69
CA ARG A 37 5.06 13.38 10.42
C ARG A 37 4.06 14.20 9.61
N GLY A 38 4.52 15.22 8.88
CA GLY A 38 3.65 16.10 8.09
C GLY A 38 3.09 15.48 6.81
N MET A 39 3.51 14.25 6.44
CA MET A 39 3.03 13.60 5.22
C MET A 39 1.68 12.90 5.38
N ALA A 40 1.15 12.81 6.60
CA ALA A 40 -0.11 12.13 6.90
C ALA A 40 -0.16 10.71 6.29
N MET A 41 0.83 9.89 6.61
CA MET A 41 0.98 8.53 6.04
C MET A 41 -0.10 7.56 6.53
N GLU A 42 -0.74 7.86 7.67
CA GLU A 42 -1.89 7.16 8.20
C GLU A 42 -3.06 7.09 7.21
N THR A 43 -3.17 8.04 6.27
CA THR A 43 -4.21 7.98 5.23
C THR A 43 -4.01 6.79 4.28
N ILE A 44 -2.77 6.34 4.06
CA ILE A 44 -2.50 5.11 3.29
C ILE A 44 -2.99 3.89 4.07
N ILE A 45 -2.73 3.83 5.38
CA ILE A 45 -3.16 2.72 6.23
C ILE A 45 -4.70 2.63 6.24
N GLN A 46 -5.39 3.76 6.38
CA GLN A 46 -6.86 3.81 6.34
C GLN A 46 -7.42 3.30 5.01
N GLY A 47 -6.83 3.71 3.88
CA GLY A 47 -7.23 3.24 2.55
C GLY A 47 -7.06 1.73 2.38
N LEU A 48 -5.93 1.18 2.83
CA LEU A 48 -5.69 -0.27 2.81
C LEU A 48 -6.69 -1.04 3.68
N GLN A 49 -6.98 -0.56 4.88
CA GLN A 49 -7.95 -1.19 5.78
C GLN A 49 -9.37 -1.20 5.22
N GLN A 50 -9.79 -0.13 4.54
CA GLN A 50 -11.10 -0.07 3.89
C GLN A 50 -11.23 -1.14 2.81
N LEU A 51 -10.19 -1.31 1.99
CA LEU A 51 -10.19 -2.29 0.91
C LEU A 51 -10.18 -3.73 1.42
N LEU A 52 -9.41 -4.04 2.46
CA LEU A 52 -9.43 -5.36 3.11
C LEU A 52 -10.81 -5.69 3.71
N LYS A 53 -11.46 -4.71 4.33
CA LYS A 53 -12.82 -4.89 4.87
C LYS A 53 -13.87 -5.13 3.79
N ILE A 54 -13.72 -4.52 2.61
CA ILE A 54 -14.61 -4.77 1.47
C ILE A 54 -14.42 -6.19 0.95
N ASN A 55 -13.17 -6.64 0.80
CA ASN A 55 -12.87 -7.98 0.28
C ASN A 55 -13.37 -9.10 1.21
N MET A 56 -13.30 -8.91 2.53
CA MET A 56 -13.84 -9.87 3.51
C MET A 56 -15.37 -9.96 3.55
N ARG A 57 -16.10 -9.00 2.98
CA ARG A 57 -17.58 -9.03 2.93
C ARG A 57 -18.13 -9.74 1.69
N GLY A 58 -17.28 -10.00 0.70
CA GLY A 58 -17.64 -10.72 -0.54
C GLY A 58 -17.35 -12.22 -0.52
N LEU A 59 -16.86 -12.74 0.61
CA LEU A 59 -16.62 -14.16 0.90
C LEU A 59 -17.74 -14.72 1.79
#